data_AF-A0A2P6R7H9-F1
#
_entry.id   AF-A0A2P6R7H9-F1
#
_cell.length_a   1.000
_cell.length_b   1.000
_cell.length_c   1.000
_cell.angle_alpha   90.00
_cell.angle_beta   90.00
_cell.angle_gamma   90.00
#
_symmetry.space_group_name_H-M   'P 1'
#
loop_
_entity.id
_entity.type
_entity.pdbx_description
1 polymer ?
#
loop_
_entity_poly.entity_id
_entity_poly.type
_entity_poly.pdbx_seq_one_letter_code
_entity_poly.pdbx_strand_id
1 'polypeptide(L)'
;MGLEERAATCNSQNGKCNQTFTICKHGFTDLSHISPLVFIYLLKECYLIGTCKATKKFRALQEQVHLVLRNDPQPGPATFVIQCLYVLPIFDLYAEGFSHLIISALRRFLKEETSAGDSLEAKDLAAQLFLDIVGGSVNHDERIVEKMLEVFDVQLENIEKVLCPNAINDGTFSMATKFVEDYIYQLIESQTYMTAVTLLAHFSIRQSGESFLLCMIESQQLKAAEKWATFIGKPMLCVLVQEYVDRNMLKNAYEIIRKKNLRQEFPDVYHKYKESSLKKLAEKGCWDVAEAKTKSNRQLLEYLVYLAMEAGYSEKVDELCDRYSLQGFLYAKVPEPSLLHSRYLHLDELVVEGVIWVDEVNALRKATCHLEECKVVGLDCEWKPNYVKGSKPNKVSIMQIASDKMVFILDLIKLYEDVPDVLDDSLTRILQSPRILKLGYNFQCDMRQLAHSYEELECFNHYQMLLDIQNVFKEPRGGLSGLAKKILGVGLNKTRRNSNWEQRPLTPNQLEYAALDAAVLVHIFGHVRGHSQPADGEGHGIQWKSCIVSDMNNIKKSKKGSRKESSEAQIKEHLPI
;
A
#
# COMPACT_ATOMS: atom_id res chain seq x y z
N MET A 1 22.95 -17.61 -17.93
CA MET A 1 22.51 -18.67 -16.99
C MET A 1 21.30 -19.38 -17.58
N GLY A 2 21.50 -20.12 -18.68
CA GLY A 2 20.51 -21.07 -19.20
C GLY A 2 20.86 -22.43 -18.64
N LEU A 3 19.95 -23.03 -17.90
CA LEU A 3 20.01 -24.43 -17.49
C LEU A 3 19.22 -25.22 -18.54
N GLU A 4 19.92 -25.98 -19.38
CA GLU A 4 19.35 -27.18 -19.98
C GLU A 4 20.36 -28.32 -19.88
N GLU A 5 19.95 -29.33 -19.14
CA GLU A 5 20.52 -30.66 -19.02
C GLU A 5 20.19 -31.44 -20.30
N ARG A 6 21.15 -32.04 -21.00
CA ARG A 6 20.94 -33.34 -21.70
C ARG A 6 22.24 -34.14 -21.80
N ALA A 7 22.05 -35.44 -21.60
CA ALA A 7 23.02 -36.50 -21.45
C ALA A 7 23.83 -36.82 -22.73
N ALA A 8 24.89 -37.61 -22.50
CA ALA A 8 25.91 -38.07 -23.43
C ALA A 8 25.42 -38.70 -24.75
N THR A 9 26.19 -38.47 -25.82
CA THR A 9 26.56 -39.49 -26.83
C THR A 9 27.90 -39.15 -27.48
N CYS A 10 28.66 -40.20 -27.80
CA CYS A 10 30.03 -40.19 -28.32
C CYS A 10 30.07 -40.18 -29.87
N ASN A 11 31.22 -39.75 -30.39
CA ASN A 11 31.79 -39.92 -31.75
C ASN A 11 31.33 -39.01 -32.91
N SER A 12 32.23 -38.13 -33.35
CA SER A 12 32.80 -38.19 -34.71
C SER A 12 34.10 -37.37 -34.83
N GLN A 13 34.99 -37.89 -35.67
CA GLN A 13 36.36 -37.47 -35.93
C GLN A 13 36.52 -36.07 -36.55
N ASN A 14 37.76 -35.57 -36.42
CA ASN A 14 38.44 -34.55 -37.22
C ASN A 14 38.04 -33.06 -37.09
N GLY A 15 39.04 -32.28 -36.66
CA GLY A 15 39.41 -31.07 -37.38
C GLY A 15 39.13 -29.74 -36.68
N LYS A 16 40.15 -29.23 -35.97
CA LYS A 16 40.44 -27.81 -35.68
C LYS A 16 39.25 -26.93 -35.29
N CYS A 17 39.12 -26.60 -34.00
CA CYS A 17 38.35 -25.45 -33.57
C CYS A 17 39.22 -24.48 -32.75
N ASN A 18 39.17 -23.22 -33.18
CA ASN A 18 39.87 -22.07 -32.65
C ASN A 18 39.58 -21.85 -31.17
N GLN A 19 40.63 -21.47 -30.44
CA GLN A 19 40.58 -20.98 -29.06
C GLN A 19 39.57 -19.83 -28.94
N THR A 20 38.43 -20.14 -28.33
CA THR A 20 37.59 -19.16 -27.66
C THR A 20 37.76 -19.41 -26.17
N PHE A 21 38.37 -18.45 -25.47
CA PHE A 21 38.58 -18.48 -24.02
C PHE A 21 37.22 -18.51 -23.32
N THR A 22 36.70 -19.72 -23.14
CA THR A 22 35.53 -20.00 -22.34
C THR A 22 36.03 -20.11 -20.92
N ILE A 23 35.71 -19.13 -20.06
CA ILE A 23 36.04 -19.19 -18.63
C ILE A 23 35.52 -20.53 -18.10
N CYS A 24 36.46 -21.36 -17.67
CA CYS A 24 36.22 -22.75 -17.29
C CYS A 24 35.23 -22.79 -16.11
N LYS A 25 34.17 -23.62 -16.20
CA LYS A 25 33.15 -23.85 -15.16
C LYS A 25 33.71 -24.17 -13.75
N HIS A 26 34.98 -24.53 -13.65
CA HIS A 26 35.68 -24.87 -12.41
C HIS A 26 35.92 -23.67 -11.48
N GLY A 27 36.17 -22.48 -12.04
CA GLY A 27 36.57 -21.30 -11.24
C GLY A 27 35.45 -20.63 -10.43
N PHE A 28 34.20 -21.03 -10.59
CA PHE A 28 33.10 -20.52 -9.76
C PHE A 28 32.46 -21.60 -8.91
N THR A 29 32.89 -22.85 -9.07
CA THR A 29 32.34 -24.02 -8.39
C THR A 29 33.31 -24.58 -7.37
N ASP A 30 34.61 -24.40 -7.52
CA ASP A 30 35.63 -24.85 -6.57
C ASP A 30 36.37 -23.65 -5.97
N LEU A 31 36.21 -23.40 -4.67
CA LEU A 31 36.87 -22.29 -3.98
C LEU A 31 38.22 -22.67 -3.35
N SER A 32 38.66 -23.93 -3.48
CA SER A 32 39.87 -24.45 -2.80
C SER A 32 41.13 -23.63 -3.10
N HIS A 33 41.20 -22.99 -4.27
CA HIS A 33 42.37 -22.23 -4.74
C HIS A 33 42.02 -20.84 -5.29
N ILE A 34 40.84 -20.32 -4.97
CA ILE A 34 40.35 -19.06 -5.53
C ILE A 34 40.46 -17.97 -4.48
N SER A 35 41.16 -16.89 -4.80
CA SER A 35 41.23 -15.76 -3.88
C SER A 35 39.88 -15.03 -3.80
N PRO A 36 39.54 -14.44 -2.64
CA PRO A 36 38.34 -13.64 -2.46
C PRO A 36 38.15 -12.58 -3.55
N LEU A 37 39.23 -11.90 -3.97
CA LEU A 37 39.20 -10.91 -5.05
C LEU A 37 38.74 -11.50 -6.38
N VAL A 38 39.28 -12.67 -6.77
CA VAL A 38 38.89 -13.35 -8.02
C VAL A 38 37.44 -13.81 -7.93
N PHE A 39 37.00 -14.31 -6.78
CA PHE A 39 35.62 -14.72 -6.58
C PHE A 39 34.62 -13.55 -6.73
N ILE A 40 34.88 -12.41 -6.07
CA ILE A 40 34.04 -11.21 -6.21
C ILE A 40 34.04 -10.69 -7.65
N TYR A 41 35.18 -10.73 -8.32
CA TYR A 41 35.26 -10.37 -9.73
C TYR A 41 34.38 -11.27 -10.61
N LEU A 42 34.45 -12.59 -10.43
CA LEU A 42 33.61 -13.54 -11.16
C LEU A 42 32.12 -13.35 -10.85
N LEU A 43 31.78 -13.07 -9.59
CA LEU A 43 30.41 -12.78 -9.16
C LEU A 43 29.86 -11.53 -9.88
N LYS A 44 30.69 -10.48 -9.99
CA LYS A 44 30.39 -9.26 -10.74
C LYS A 44 30.14 -9.54 -12.21
N GLU A 45 31.03 -10.27 -12.87
CA GLU A 45 30.89 -10.62 -14.29
C GLU A 45 29.62 -11.45 -14.54
N CYS A 46 29.32 -12.41 -13.66
CA CYS A 46 28.08 -13.19 -13.73
C CYS A 46 26.83 -12.30 -13.62
N TYR A 47 26.87 -11.28 -12.76
CA TYR A 47 25.77 -10.30 -12.64
C TYR A 47 25.58 -9.48 -13.92
N LEU A 48 26.68 -9.02 -14.53
CA LEU A 48 26.64 -8.20 -15.75
C LEU A 48 26.11 -8.99 -16.96
N ILE A 49 26.58 -10.22 -17.16
CA ILE A 49 26.22 -11.07 -18.31
C ILE A 49 24.77 -11.57 -18.24
N GLY A 50 24.16 -11.66 -17.05
CA GLY A 50 22.79 -12.13 -16.90
C GLY A 50 21.77 -11.33 -17.73
N THR A 51 20.79 -11.99 -18.34
CA THR A 51 19.72 -11.33 -19.12
C THR A 51 18.43 -11.13 -18.34
N CYS A 52 18.33 -11.72 -17.14
CA CYS A 52 17.15 -11.61 -16.29
C CYS A 52 17.02 -10.22 -15.62
N LYS A 53 15.82 -9.90 -15.11
CA LYS A 53 15.61 -8.73 -14.23
C LYS A 53 16.50 -8.82 -12.98
N ALA A 54 16.94 -7.67 -12.45
CA ALA A 54 17.89 -7.57 -11.33
C ALA A 54 17.54 -8.47 -10.13
N THR A 55 16.29 -8.50 -9.67
CA THR A 55 15.86 -9.34 -8.54
C THR A 55 16.05 -10.83 -8.81
N LYS A 56 15.80 -11.29 -10.04
CA LYS A 56 16.01 -12.70 -10.43
C LYS A 56 17.50 -13.03 -10.50
N LYS A 57 18.33 -12.11 -11.04
CA LYS A 57 19.79 -12.26 -11.03
C LYS A 57 20.32 -12.40 -9.61
N PHE A 58 19.89 -11.51 -8.72
CA PHE A 58 20.31 -11.48 -7.33
C PHE A 58 20.01 -12.79 -6.61
N ARG A 59 18.79 -13.31 -6.74
CA ARG A 59 18.40 -14.61 -6.16
C ARG A 59 19.21 -15.78 -6.72
N ALA A 60 19.42 -15.79 -8.04
CA ALA A 60 20.19 -16.85 -8.68
C ALA A 60 21.65 -16.85 -8.21
N LEU A 61 22.28 -15.67 -8.14
CA LEU A 61 23.64 -15.52 -7.64
C LEU A 61 23.75 -15.88 -6.16
N GLN A 62 22.78 -15.47 -5.33
CA GLN A 62 22.74 -15.86 -3.92
C GLN A 62 22.70 -17.38 -3.75
N GLU A 63 21.89 -18.09 -4.55
CA GLU A 63 21.85 -19.56 -4.55
C GLU A 63 23.21 -20.16 -4.95
N GLN A 64 23.86 -19.59 -5.96
CA GLN A 64 25.17 -20.07 -6.38
C GLN A 64 26.22 -19.86 -5.28
N VAL A 65 26.28 -18.68 -4.65
CA VAL A 65 27.20 -18.45 -3.53
C VAL A 65 26.93 -19.45 -2.40
N HIS A 66 25.66 -19.69 -2.06
CA HIS A 66 25.29 -20.71 -1.04
C HIS A 66 25.81 -22.10 -1.39
N LEU A 67 25.64 -22.55 -2.63
CA LEU A 67 26.12 -23.86 -3.08
C LEU A 67 27.64 -23.96 -3.08
N VAL A 68 28.32 -22.88 -3.46
CA VAL A 68 29.78 -22.85 -3.61
C VAL A 68 30.49 -22.80 -2.25
N LEU A 69 29.85 -22.21 -1.22
CA LEU A 69 30.34 -22.29 0.16
C LEU A 69 30.37 -23.71 0.73
N ARG A 70 29.60 -24.66 0.16
CA ARG A 70 29.64 -26.08 0.55
C ARG A 70 30.84 -26.84 -0.01
N ASN A 71 31.58 -26.25 -0.94
CA ASN A 71 32.73 -26.88 -1.57
C ASN A 71 34.03 -26.59 -0.81
N ASP A 72 33.94 -26.54 0.52
CA ASP A 72 35.03 -26.42 1.49
C ASP A 72 36.13 -25.38 1.12
N PRO A 73 35.75 -24.10 0.90
CA PRO A 73 36.72 -23.03 0.66
C PRO A 73 37.78 -23.00 1.76
N GLN A 74 39.05 -22.78 1.39
CA GLN A 74 40.15 -22.63 2.35
C GLN A 74 40.34 -21.16 2.71
N PRO A 75 40.52 -20.78 3.99
CA PRO A 75 40.68 -21.64 5.18
C PRO A 75 39.36 -22.15 5.79
N GLY A 76 38.22 -21.60 5.35
CA GLY A 76 36.87 -22.05 5.70
C GLY A 76 35.81 -21.10 5.11
N PRO A 77 34.52 -21.51 5.04
CA PRO A 77 33.47 -20.74 4.38
C PRO A 77 33.13 -19.40 5.04
N ALA A 78 33.10 -19.32 6.36
CA ALA A 78 32.86 -18.09 7.09
C ALA A 78 34.07 -17.15 6.98
N THR A 79 35.29 -17.66 7.16
CA THR A 79 36.52 -16.86 6.99
C THR A 79 36.67 -16.34 5.57
N PHE A 80 36.39 -17.18 4.56
CA PHE A 80 36.40 -16.79 3.15
C PHE A 80 35.42 -15.63 2.87
N VAL A 81 34.23 -15.66 3.49
CA VAL A 81 33.25 -14.58 3.35
C VAL A 81 33.72 -13.30 4.02
N ILE A 82 34.37 -13.33 5.19
CA ILE A 82 34.96 -12.12 5.79
C ILE A 82 36.03 -11.53 4.88
N GLN A 83 36.92 -12.37 4.32
CA GLN A 83 37.93 -11.89 3.39
C GLN A 83 37.31 -11.29 2.11
N CYS A 84 36.19 -11.84 1.65
CA CYS A 84 35.40 -11.24 0.57
C CYS A 84 34.87 -9.84 0.96
N LEU A 85 34.37 -9.68 2.19
CA LEU A 85 33.89 -8.39 2.68
C LEU A 85 35.01 -7.35 2.77
N TYR A 86 36.24 -7.71 3.14
CA TYR A 86 37.38 -6.79 3.11
C TYR A 86 37.69 -6.23 1.72
N VAL A 87 37.50 -7.06 0.69
CA VAL A 87 37.87 -6.73 -0.69
C VAL A 87 36.73 -6.04 -1.44
N LEU A 88 35.48 -6.26 -1.03
CA LEU A 88 34.28 -5.76 -1.70
C LEU A 88 34.23 -4.24 -1.93
N PRO A 89 34.72 -3.37 -1.02
CA PRO A 89 34.75 -1.91 -1.24
C PRO A 89 35.51 -1.49 -2.49
N ILE A 90 36.46 -2.31 -2.99
CA ILE A 90 37.19 -2.05 -4.25
C ILE A 90 36.25 -2.03 -5.46
N PHE A 91 35.06 -2.62 -5.35
CA PHE A 91 34.09 -2.74 -6.44
C PHE A 91 33.02 -1.64 -6.45
N ASP A 92 33.21 -0.56 -5.67
CA ASP A 92 32.40 0.66 -5.63
C ASP A 92 30.88 0.41 -5.71
N LEU A 93 30.27 0.68 -6.87
CA LEU A 93 28.82 0.61 -7.13
C LEU A 93 28.19 -0.78 -6.88
N TYR A 94 29.00 -1.84 -6.82
CA TYR A 94 28.52 -3.20 -6.58
C TYR A 94 28.70 -3.65 -5.12
N ALA A 95 29.45 -2.90 -4.31
CA ALA A 95 29.89 -3.29 -2.97
C ALA A 95 28.70 -3.55 -2.03
N GLU A 96 27.74 -2.63 -1.93
CA GLU A 96 26.59 -2.77 -1.02
C GLU A 96 25.73 -4.00 -1.37
N GLY A 97 25.38 -4.14 -2.65
CA GLY A 97 24.55 -5.23 -3.15
C GLY A 97 25.21 -6.59 -2.95
N PHE A 98 26.51 -6.71 -3.25
CA PHE A 98 27.23 -7.98 -3.11
C PHE A 98 27.58 -8.30 -1.66
N SER A 99 27.87 -7.31 -0.82
CA SER A 99 28.01 -7.52 0.63
C SER A 99 26.74 -8.13 1.21
N HIS A 100 25.57 -7.56 0.86
CA HIS A 100 24.29 -8.13 1.26
C HIS A 100 24.10 -9.56 0.74
N LEU A 101 24.44 -9.80 -0.54
CA LEU A 101 24.26 -11.10 -1.20
C LEU A 101 25.07 -12.19 -0.48
N ILE A 102 26.35 -11.94 -0.25
CA ILE A 102 27.27 -12.94 0.30
C ILE A 102 26.97 -13.18 1.79
N ILE A 103 26.69 -12.13 2.57
CA ILE A 103 26.27 -12.31 3.97
C ILE A 103 24.96 -13.11 4.05
N SER A 104 24.01 -12.86 3.14
CA SER A 104 22.75 -13.61 3.11
C SER A 104 22.92 -15.06 2.68
N ALA A 105 23.89 -15.35 1.82
CA ALA A 105 24.25 -16.71 1.43
C ALA A 105 24.92 -17.46 2.61
N LEU A 106 25.88 -16.82 3.28
CA LEU A 106 26.51 -17.39 4.48
C LEU A 106 25.49 -17.67 5.59
N ARG A 107 24.57 -16.74 5.85
CA ARG A 107 23.49 -16.94 6.83
C ARG A 107 22.66 -18.20 6.55
N ARG A 108 22.44 -18.53 5.28
CA ARG A 108 21.71 -19.74 4.90
C ARG A 108 22.59 -20.98 5.08
N PHE A 109 23.85 -20.90 4.69
CA PHE A 109 24.84 -21.95 4.89
C PHE A 109 24.98 -22.35 6.38
N LEU A 110 25.19 -21.37 7.27
CA LEU A 110 25.35 -21.60 8.71
C LEU A 110 24.10 -22.19 9.41
N LYS A 111 22.92 -22.05 8.81
CA LYS A 111 21.69 -22.69 9.33
C LYS A 111 21.60 -24.17 9.00
N GLU A 112 22.31 -24.63 7.97
CA GLU A 112 22.23 -25.98 7.42
C GLU A 112 23.41 -26.86 7.89
N GLU A 113 24.56 -26.28 8.21
CA GLU A 113 25.78 -27.00 8.60
C GLU A 113 26.29 -26.61 10.00
N THR A 114 26.45 -27.60 10.89
CA THR A 114 26.87 -27.42 12.31
C THR A 114 28.40 -27.49 12.52
N SER A 115 29.20 -27.20 11.50
CA SER A 115 30.67 -27.28 11.58
C SER A 115 31.24 -26.14 12.44
N ALA A 116 31.82 -26.47 13.59
CA ALA A 116 32.30 -25.50 14.60
C ALA A 116 33.74 -25.00 14.40
N GLY A 117 34.50 -25.56 13.44
CA GLY A 117 35.95 -25.32 13.31
C GLY A 117 36.34 -23.93 12.79
N ASP A 118 35.72 -23.47 11.70
CA ASP A 118 35.99 -22.16 11.05
C ASP A 118 35.33 -20.98 11.78
N SER A 119 34.46 -21.24 12.77
CA SER A 119 33.64 -20.20 13.38
C SER A 119 34.42 -19.24 14.28
N LEU A 120 35.49 -19.69 14.95
CA LEU A 120 36.18 -18.86 15.94
C LEU A 120 37.11 -17.83 15.28
N GLU A 121 37.89 -18.25 14.28
CA GLU A 121 38.75 -17.36 13.51
C GLU A 121 37.91 -16.34 12.73
N ALA A 122 36.81 -16.79 12.10
CA ALA A 122 35.90 -15.91 11.40
C ALA A 122 35.26 -14.84 12.31
N LYS A 123 34.95 -15.17 13.57
CA LYS A 123 34.42 -14.22 14.57
C LYS A 123 35.44 -13.13 14.90
N ASP A 124 36.69 -13.49 15.12
CA ASP A 124 37.76 -12.52 15.45
C ASP A 124 38.09 -11.64 14.24
N LEU A 125 38.13 -12.20 13.02
CA LEU A 125 38.29 -11.44 11.78
C LEU A 125 37.10 -10.52 11.50
N ALA A 126 35.87 -10.95 11.83
CA ALA A 126 34.68 -10.10 11.73
C ALA A 126 34.73 -8.95 12.74
N ALA A 127 35.24 -9.19 13.95
CA ALA A 127 35.47 -8.14 14.95
C ALA A 127 36.53 -7.14 14.47
N GLN A 128 37.64 -7.60 13.89
CA GLN A 128 38.64 -6.72 13.28
C GLN A 128 38.05 -5.90 12.14
N LEU A 129 37.27 -6.52 11.23
CA LEU A 129 36.61 -5.81 10.14
C LEU A 129 35.63 -4.74 10.67
N PHE A 130 34.92 -5.03 11.76
CA PHE A 130 34.08 -4.04 12.42
C PHE A 130 34.89 -2.83 12.91
N LEU A 131 36.03 -3.07 13.59
CA LEU A 131 36.93 -1.99 14.03
C LEU A 131 37.46 -1.18 12.85
N ASP A 132 37.85 -1.84 11.76
CA ASP A 132 38.40 -1.19 10.57
C ASP A 132 37.35 -0.34 9.85
N ILE A 133 36.07 -0.78 9.84
CA ILE A 133 34.96 -0.01 9.28
C ILE A 133 34.68 1.23 10.13
N VAL A 134 34.54 1.05 11.44
CA VAL A 134 34.29 2.16 12.38
C VAL A 134 35.45 3.15 12.39
N GLY A 135 36.69 2.67 12.29
CA GLY A 135 37.89 3.49 12.17
C GLY A 135 38.08 4.15 10.80
N GLY A 136 37.20 3.89 9.83
CA GLY A 136 37.24 4.49 8.49
C GLY A 136 38.31 3.91 7.55
N SER A 137 38.94 2.79 7.92
CA SER A 137 39.94 2.10 7.10
C SER A 137 39.31 1.25 6.00
N VAL A 138 38.09 0.76 6.21
CA VAL A 138 37.31 0.00 5.24
C VAL A 138 35.93 0.63 5.07
N ASN A 139 35.53 0.93 3.84
CA ASN A 139 34.26 1.60 3.58
C ASN A 139 33.12 0.61 3.30
N HIS A 140 32.23 0.44 4.28
CA HIS A 140 30.99 -0.32 4.15
C HIS A 140 29.80 0.48 4.67
N ASP A 141 28.62 0.23 4.08
CA ASP A 141 27.36 0.78 4.60
C ASP A 141 27.05 0.21 5.99
N GLU A 142 26.52 1.06 6.89
CA GLU A 142 26.16 0.70 8.27
C GLU A 142 25.27 -0.55 8.37
N ARG A 143 24.37 -0.77 7.41
CA ARG A 143 23.47 -1.93 7.41
C ARG A 143 24.20 -3.24 7.13
N ILE A 144 25.34 -3.18 6.47
CA ILE A 144 26.22 -4.33 6.25
C ILE A 144 26.92 -4.68 7.56
N VAL A 145 27.35 -3.67 8.32
CA VAL A 145 27.93 -3.86 9.65
C VAL A 145 26.95 -4.60 10.57
N GLU A 146 25.70 -4.13 10.67
CA GLU A 146 24.67 -4.80 11.48
C GLU A 146 24.50 -6.28 11.11
N LYS A 147 24.42 -6.58 9.80
CA LYS A 147 24.22 -7.95 9.31
C LYS A 147 25.43 -8.83 9.50
N MET A 148 26.62 -8.26 9.37
CA MET A 148 27.86 -8.97 9.61
C MET A 148 27.94 -9.38 11.08
N LEU A 149 27.75 -8.43 12.01
CA LEU A 149 27.76 -8.72 13.45
C LEU A 149 26.73 -9.79 13.84
N GLU A 150 25.52 -9.73 13.25
CA GLU A 150 24.45 -10.74 13.47
C GLU A 150 24.84 -12.12 12.93
N VAL A 151 25.34 -12.21 11.69
CA VAL A 151 25.58 -13.49 11.00
C VAL A 151 26.83 -14.19 11.54
N PHE A 152 27.87 -13.44 11.88
CA PHE A 152 29.10 -13.98 12.45
C PHE A 152 29.00 -14.17 13.96
N ASP A 153 27.93 -13.69 14.61
CA ASP A 153 27.74 -13.77 16.06
C ASP A 153 28.94 -13.18 16.81
N VAL A 154 29.32 -11.96 16.43
CA VAL A 154 30.43 -11.21 17.03
C VAL A 154 29.97 -10.65 18.37
N GLN A 155 30.65 -11.03 19.44
CA GLN A 155 30.36 -10.61 20.80
C GLN A 155 31.41 -9.61 21.30
N LEU A 156 31.14 -8.95 22.44
CA LEU A 156 32.09 -7.99 23.05
C LEU A 156 33.45 -8.64 23.34
N GLU A 157 33.47 -9.93 23.68
CA GLU A 157 34.70 -10.71 23.88
C GLU A 157 35.61 -10.75 22.64
N ASN A 158 35.03 -10.84 21.44
CA ASN A 158 35.79 -10.86 20.19
C ASN A 158 36.41 -9.49 19.94
N ILE A 159 35.66 -8.42 20.19
CA ILE A 159 36.13 -7.04 20.03
C ILE A 159 37.25 -6.72 21.03
N GLU A 160 37.07 -7.10 22.31
CA GLU A 160 38.09 -6.87 23.34
C GLU A 160 39.39 -7.62 23.02
N LYS A 161 39.28 -8.87 22.56
CA LYS A 161 40.43 -9.68 22.14
C LYS A 161 41.25 -9.02 21.03
N VAL A 162 40.57 -8.40 20.07
CA VAL A 162 41.23 -7.70 18.94
C VAL A 162 41.85 -6.38 19.40
N LEU A 163 41.15 -5.61 20.24
CA LEU A 163 41.66 -4.34 20.78
C LEU A 163 42.86 -4.55 21.71
N CYS A 164 42.86 -5.62 22.51
CA CYS A 164 43.86 -5.90 23.53
C CYS A 164 44.27 -7.40 23.54
N PRO A 165 45.11 -7.85 22.60
CA PRO A 165 45.51 -9.25 22.49
C PRO A 165 46.26 -9.82 23.70
N ASN A 166 46.85 -8.94 24.52
CA ASN A 166 47.72 -9.30 25.65
C ASN A 166 47.10 -9.01 27.03
N ALA A 167 45.84 -8.55 27.11
CA ALA A 167 45.21 -8.22 28.39
C ALA A 167 44.70 -9.48 29.11
N ILE A 168 44.83 -9.51 30.44
CA ILE A 168 44.20 -10.54 31.28
C ILE A 168 42.70 -10.27 31.24
N ASN A 169 41.91 -11.26 30.77
CA ASN A 169 40.46 -11.14 30.68
C ASN A 169 39.86 -10.98 32.08
N ASP A 170 39.56 -9.73 32.47
CA ASP A 170 38.91 -9.39 33.74
C ASP A 170 37.38 -9.60 33.69
N GLY A 171 36.85 -10.04 32.54
CA GLY A 171 35.44 -10.29 32.30
C GLY A 171 34.59 -9.02 32.18
N THR A 172 35.18 -7.82 32.25
CA THR A 172 34.45 -6.54 32.22
C THR A 172 34.35 -5.92 30.83
N PHE A 173 35.14 -6.40 29.85
CA PHE A 173 35.14 -5.96 28.44
C PHE A 173 35.03 -4.42 28.28
N SER A 174 35.74 -3.69 29.15
CA SER A 174 35.51 -2.26 29.35
C SER A 174 35.92 -1.42 28.14
N MET A 175 36.97 -1.82 27.41
CA MET A 175 37.43 -1.09 26.23
C MET A 175 36.53 -1.34 25.03
N ALA A 176 36.12 -2.59 24.80
CA ALA A 176 35.16 -2.95 23.75
C ALA A 176 33.80 -2.27 23.98
N THR A 177 33.31 -2.28 25.22
CA THR A 177 32.04 -1.61 25.57
C THR A 177 32.13 -0.12 25.27
N LYS A 178 33.20 0.54 25.72
CA LYS A 178 33.41 1.97 25.46
C LYS A 178 33.52 2.27 23.97
N PHE A 179 34.26 1.47 23.21
CA PHE A 179 34.39 1.64 21.76
C PHE A 179 33.04 1.55 21.05
N VAL A 180 32.24 0.54 21.39
CA VAL A 180 30.90 0.35 20.82
C VAL A 180 29.97 1.51 21.21
N GLU A 181 30.03 1.97 22.46
CA GLU A 181 29.26 3.13 22.94
C GLU A 181 29.63 4.42 22.20
N ASP A 182 30.93 4.68 22.00
CA ASP A 182 31.42 5.83 21.24
C ASP A 182 30.93 5.81 19.79
N TYR A 183 30.95 4.63 19.14
CA TYR A 183 30.40 4.47 17.78
C TYR A 183 28.88 4.67 17.74
N ILE A 184 28.15 4.11 18.70
CA ILE A 184 26.70 4.29 18.80
C ILE A 184 26.36 5.76 19.00
N TYR A 185 27.14 6.50 19.80
CA TYR A 185 26.96 7.93 19.97
C TYR A 185 27.12 8.69 18.63
N GLN A 186 28.12 8.35 17.81
CA GLN A 186 28.29 8.92 16.47
C GLN A 186 27.10 8.61 15.54
N LEU A 187 26.53 7.41 15.62
CA LEU A 187 25.32 7.05 14.87
C LEU A 187 24.11 7.88 15.30
N ILE A 188 23.97 8.14 16.60
CA ILE A 188 22.91 8.98 17.14
C ILE A 188 23.06 10.43 16.65
N GLU A 189 24.27 10.99 16.70
CA GLU A 189 24.56 12.33 16.15
C GLU A 189 24.27 12.41 14.64
N SER A 190 24.50 11.32 13.92
CA SER A 190 24.21 11.18 12.48
C SER A 190 22.75 10.85 12.17
N GLN A 191 21.88 10.77 13.19
CA GLN A 191 20.46 10.39 13.08
C GLN A 191 20.19 8.98 12.51
N THR A 192 21.16 8.07 12.60
CA THR A 192 21.03 6.67 12.16
C THR A 192 20.53 5.77 13.30
N TYR A 193 19.38 6.13 13.87
CA TYR A 193 18.82 5.52 15.08
C TYR A 193 18.49 4.02 14.97
N MET A 194 18.10 3.53 13.78
CA MET A 194 17.83 2.10 13.60
C MET A 194 19.08 1.26 13.79
N THR A 195 20.20 1.70 13.21
CA THR A 195 21.52 1.07 13.35
C THR A 195 21.96 1.10 14.80
N ALA A 196 21.91 2.27 15.44
CA ALA A 196 22.25 2.45 16.85
C ALA A 196 21.47 1.49 17.77
N VAL A 197 20.15 1.41 17.60
CA VAL A 197 19.28 0.51 18.38
C VAL A 197 19.57 -0.96 18.10
N THR A 198 19.90 -1.33 16.86
CA THR A 198 20.31 -2.71 16.55
C THR A 198 21.60 -3.08 17.28
N LEU A 199 22.61 -2.21 17.28
CA LEU A 199 23.89 -2.46 17.94
C LEU A 199 23.76 -2.52 19.47
N LEU A 200 23.02 -1.58 20.07
CA LEU A 200 22.72 -1.63 21.50
C LEU A 200 22.04 -2.95 21.88
N ALA A 201 21.09 -3.41 21.06
CA ALA A 201 20.39 -4.66 21.31
C ALA A 201 21.29 -5.89 21.12
N HIS A 202 22.15 -5.88 20.09
CA HIS A 202 23.09 -6.97 19.77
C HIS A 202 24.10 -7.18 20.90
N PHE A 203 24.73 -6.11 21.39
CA PHE A 203 25.72 -6.16 22.47
C PHE A 203 25.11 -6.10 23.88
N SER A 204 23.78 -6.15 23.99
CA SER A 204 23.06 -6.10 25.26
C SER A 204 23.34 -4.86 26.12
N ILE A 205 23.65 -3.72 25.49
CA ILE A 205 23.97 -2.44 26.17
C ILE A 205 22.66 -1.71 26.50
N ARG A 206 22.42 -1.41 27.78
CA ARG A 206 21.16 -0.82 28.28
C ARG A 206 21.27 0.62 28.81
N GLN A 207 22.45 1.25 28.69
CA GLN A 207 22.73 2.53 29.35
C GLN A 207 21.87 3.70 28.83
N SER A 208 21.26 3.58 27.65
CA SER A 208 20.42 4.62 27.05
C SER A 208 18.98 4.61 27.61
N GLY A 209 18.65 5.54 28.51
CA GLY A 209 17.34 5.57 29.16
C GLY A 209 16.18 6.08 28.29
N GLU A 210 15.18 6.63 28.97
CA GLU A 210 13.98 7.26 28.39
C GLU A 210 14.31 8.48 27.50
N SER A 211 15.36 9.24 27.83
CA SER A 211 15.82 10.37 27.01
C SER A 211 16.14 9.99 25.56
N PHE A 212 16.73 8.81 25.36
CA PHE A 212 17.04 8.29 24.03
C PHE A 212 15.77 7.94 23.26
N LEU A 213 14.77 7.38 23.94
CA LEU A 213 13.46 7.10 23.36
C LEU A 213 12.77 8.39 22.89
N LEU A 214 12.78 9.43 23.72
CA LEU A 214 12.18 10.73 23.41
C LEU A 214 12.84 11.35 22.17
N CYS A 215 14.17 11.32 22.09
CA CYS A 215 14.93 11.84 20.97
C CYS A 215 14.56 11.14 19.64
N MET A 216 14.35 9.83 19.67
CA MET A 216 13.85 9.06 18.50
C MET A 216 12.43 9.46 18.09
N ILE A 217 11.53 9.69 19.05
CA ILE A 217 10.15 10.11 18.77
C ILE A 217 10.13 11.51 18.14
N GLU A 218 10.94 12.44 18.67
CA GLU A 218 11.08 13.80 18.16
C GLU A 218 11.66 13.83 16.74
N SER A 219 12.61 12.93 16.46
CA SER A 219 13.19 12.74 15.13
C SER A 219 12.28 11.94 14.17
N GLN A 220 11.03 11.64 14.57
CA GLN A 220 10.06 10.82 13.83
C GLN A 220 10.52 9.39 13.49
N GLN A 221 11.50 8.84 14.23
CA GLN A 221 12.04 7.50 14.03
C GLN A 221 11.27 6.44 14.84
N LEU A 222 9.97 6.33 14.56
CA LEU A 222 9.03 5.53 15.36
C LEU A 222 9.34 4.03 15.38
N LYS A 223 9.93 3.49 14.29
CA LYS A 223 10.34 2.08 14.22
C LYS A 223 11.56 1.80 15.11
N ALA A 224 12.51 2.74 15.18
CA ALA A 224 13.67 2.63 16.05
C ALA A 224 13.23 2.69 17.51
N ALA A 225 12.33 3.64 17.84
CA ALA A 225 11.70 3.74 19.15
C ALA A 225 10.96 2.45 19.58
N GLU A 226 10.15 1.85 18.68
CA GLU A 226 9.48 0.56 18.95
C GLU A 226 10.49 -0.57 19.21
N LYS A 227 11.57 -0.64 18.42
CA LYS A 227 12.62 -1.65 18.59
C LYS A 227 13.36 -1.46 19.92
N TRP A 228 13.72 -0.22 20.26
CA TRP A 228 14.40 0.11 21.51
C TRP A 228 13.55 -0.24 22.73
N ALA A 229 12.30 0.21 22.74
CA ALA A 229 11.37 -0.10 23.82
C ALA A 229 11.13 -1.60 23.95
N THR A 230 11.05 -2.34 22.84
CA THR A 230 10.94 -3.81 22.86
C THR A 230 12.16 -4.46 23.51
N PHE A 231 13.37 -3.98 23.20
CA PHE A 231 14.61 -4.52 23.74
C PHE A 231 14.76 -4.26 25.26
N ILE A 232 14.48 -3.04 25.72
CA ILE A 232 14.50 -2.72 27.16
C ILE A 232 13.40 -3.48 27.91
N GLY A 233 12.23 -3.63 27.28
CA GLY A 233 11.14 -4.46 27.76
C GLY A 233 9.89 -3.67 28.17
N LYS A 234 9.03 -4.33 28.94
CA LYS A 234 7.68 -3.84 29.25
C LYS A 234 7.62 -2.42 29.84
N PRO A 235 8.50 -2.00 30.77
CA PRO A 235 8.46 -0.63 31.31
C PRO A 235 8.64 0.44 30.22
N MET A 236 9.63 0.27 29.34
CA MET A 236 9.90 1.22 28.25
C MET A 236 8.80 1.22 27.20
N LEU A 237 8.15 0.08 26.94
CA LEU A 237 6.97 0.03 26.08
C LEU A 237 5.80 0.83 26.66
N CYS A 238 5.64 0.87 27.99
CA CYS A 238 4.60 1.68 28.64
C CYS A 238 4.90 3.17 28.48
N VAL A 239 6.16 3.59 28.66
CA VAL A 239 6.62 4.97 28.40
C VAL A 239 6.36 5.36 26.94
N LEU A 240 6.72 4.50 25.98
CA LEU A 240 6.47 4.74 24.55
C LEU A 240 4.98 4.93 24.23
N VAL A 241 4.11 4.13 24.84
CA VAL A 241 2.66 4.25 24.65
C VAL A 241 2.15 5.55 25.26
N GLN A 242 2.61 5.93 26.45
CA GLN A 242 2.24 7.17 27.12
C GLN A 242 2.65 8.39 26.28
N GLU A 243 3.87 8.42 25.78
CA GLU A 243 4.37 9.47 24.89
C GLU A 243 3.55 9.60 23.59
N TYR A 244 3.15 8.47 23.00
CA TYR A 244 2.25 8.50 21.85
C TYR A 244 0.86 9.05 22.20
N VAL A 245 0.34 8.80 23.40
CA VAL A 245 -0.94 9.35 23.85
C VAL A 245 -0.83 10.86 24.06
N ASP A 246 0.21 11.32 24.74
CA ASP A 246 0.42 12.73 25.07
C ASP A 246 0.64 13.58 23.81
N ARG A 247 1.25 12.99 22.77
CA ARG A 247 1.42 13.61 21.44
C ARG A 247 0.21 13.40 20.50
N ASN A 248 -0.91 12.88 20.99
CA ASN A 248 -2.15 12.58 20.25
C ASN A 248 -1.97 11.59 19.07
N MET A 249 -0.97 10.72 19.14
CA MET A 249 -0.65 9.66 18.17
C MET A 249 -1.38 8.35 18.49
N LEU A 250 -2.70 8.41 18.68
CA LEU A 250 -3.53 7.29 19.17
C LEU A 250 -3.41 6.00 18.33
N LYS A 251 -3.19 6.12 17.02
CA LYS A 251 -3.00 4.96 16.14
C LYS A 251 -1.73 4.18 16.49
N ASN A 252 -0.63 4.90 16.68
CA ASN A 252 0.67 4.31 17.02
C ASN A 252 0.61 3.66 18.40
N ALA A 253 0.03 4.35 19.40
CA ALA A 253 -0.24 3.78 20.72
C ALA A 253 -1.05 2.48 20.63
N TYR A 254 -2.17 2.49 19.90
CA TYR A 254 -3.00 1.30 19.71
C TYR A 254 -2.26 0.13 19.04
N GLU A 255 -1.45 0.41 18.02
CA GLU A 255 -0.69 -0.64 17.33
C GLU A 255 0.32 -1.32 18.26
N ILE A 256 1.02 -0.56 19.11
CA ILE A 256 1.93 -1.10 20.12
C ILE A 256 1.17 -1.92 21.17
N ILE A 257 0.09 -1.36 21.75
CA ILE A 257 -0.76 -2.04 22.74
C ILE A 257 -1.22 -3.40 22.21
N ARG A 258 -1.69 -3.44 20.95
CA ARG A 258 -2.17 -4.67 20.31
C ARG A 258 -1.04 -5.67 20.04
N LYS A 259 0.09 -5.23 19.47
CA LYS A 259 1.20 -6.13 19.09
C LYS A 259 1.90 -6.72 20.32
N LYS A 260 1.99 -5.96 21.42
CA LYS A 260 2.75 -6.32 22.63
C LYS A 260 1.87 -6.79 23.78
N ASN A 261 0.57 -6.99 23.53
CA ASN A 261 -0.42 -7.45 24.52
C ASN A 261 -0.55 -6.56 25.77
N LEU A 262 -0.39 -5.24 25.63
CA LEU A 262 -0.44 -4.27 26.74
C LEU A 262 -1.85 -3.73 27.02
N ARG A 263 -2.87 -4.57 26.84
CA ARG A 263 -4.28 -4.14 26.91
C ARG A 263 -4.74 -3.90 28.35
N GLN A 264 -4.16 -4.59 29.31
CA GLN A 264 -4.52 -4.45 30.73
C GLN A 264 -3.98 -3.14 31.31
N GLU A 265 -2.84 -2.67 30.80
CA GLU A 265 -2.15 -1.46 31.23
C GLU A 265 -2.80 -0.19 30.65
N PHE A 266 -3.37 -0.27 29.44
CA PHE A 266 -3.97 0.87 28.75
C PHE A 266 -5.37 0.56 28.18
N PRO A 267 -6.34 0.19 29.02
CA PRO A 267 -7.70 -0.12 28.57
C PRO A 267 -8.39 1.10 27.94
N ASP A 268 -8.19 2.29 28.52
CA ASP A 268 -8.82 3.54 28.07
C ASP A 268 -8.31 3.99 26.70
N VAL A 269 -7.00 3.91 26.47
CA VAL A 269 -6.38 4.26 25.18
C VAL A 269 -6.87 3.32 24.08
N TYR A 270 -6.97 2.03 24.40
CA TYR A 270 -7.49 1.03 23.47
C TYR A 270 -8.94 1.32 23.08
N HIS A 271 -9.77 1.71 24.05
CA HIS A 271 -11.17 2.10 23.80
C HIS A 271 -11.28 3.40 22.99
N LYS A 272 -10.60 4.45 23.44
CA LYS A 272 -10.59 5.79 22.82
C LYS A 272 -10.15 5.76 21.35
N TYR A 273 -9.17 4.94 21.01
CA TYR A 273 -8.77 4.76 19.60
C TYR A 273 -9.89 4.13 18.76
N LYS A 274 -10.57 3.10 19.28
CA LYS A 274 -11.68 2.45 18.57
C LYS A 274 -12.83 3.43 18.36
N GLU A 275 -13.22 4.18 19.38
CA GLU A 275 -14.23 5.24 19.26
C GLU A 275 -13.82 6.29 18.22
N SER A 276 -12.60 6.83 18.29
CA SER A 276 -12.10 7.79 17.30
C SER A 276 -12.11 7.23 15.88
N SER A 277 -11.75 5.95 15.72
CA SER A 277 -11.83 5.28 14.41
C SER A 277 -13.26 5.09 13.93
N LEU A 278 -14.23 4.84 14.82
CA LEU A 278 -15.64 4.69 14.47
C LEU A 278 -16.24 6.05 14.11
N LYS A 279 -15.97 7.09 14.89
CA LYS A 279 -16.38 8.47 14.62
C LYS A 279 -15.92 8.93 13.23
N LYS A 280 -14.64 8.69 12.88
CA LYS A 280 -14.11 8.98 11.54
C LYS A 280 -14.80 8.23 10.40
N LEU A 281 -15.36 7.05 10.65
CA LEU A 281 -16.13 6.31 9.64
C LEU A 281 -17.57 6.84 9.54
N ALA A 282 -18.21 7.11 10.68
CA ALA A 282 -19.54 7.71 10.77
C ALA A 282 -19.58 9.09 10.07
N GLU A 283 -18.59 9.96 10.33
CA GLU A 283 -18.45 11.27 9.67
C GLU A 283 -18.31 11.17 8.14
N LYS A 284 -17.82 10.03 7.63
CA LYS A 284 -17.70 9.75 6.20
C LYS A 284 -18.95 9.08 5.60
N GLY A 285 -19.93 8.73 6.41
CA GLY A 285 -21.11 7.95 6.02
C GLY A 285 -20.83 6.46 5.84
N CYS A 286 -19.69 5.94 6.31
CA CYS A 286 -19.31 4.53 6.15
C CYS A 286 -19.89 3.67 7.29
N TRP A 287 -21.21 3.66 7.45
CA TRP A 287 -21.88 3.11 8.64
C TRP A 287 -21.75 1.60 8.79
N ASP A 288 -21.98 0.82 7.74
CA ASP A 288 -21.87 -0.65 7.82
C ASP A 288 -20.41 -1.11 8.04
N VAL A 289 -19.44 -0.33 7.54
CA VAL A 289 -18.02 -0.55 7.84
C VAL A 289 -17.71 -0.23 9.30
N ALA A 290 -18.31 0.81 9.87
CA ALA A 290 -18.20 1.14 11.28
C ALA A 290 -18.81 0.03 12.15
N GLU A 291 -20.02 -0.41 11.80
CA GLU A 291 -20.75 -1.51 12.44
C GLU A 291 -19.91 -2.80 12.45
N ALA A 292 -19.39 -3.23 11.29
CA ALA A 292 -18.53 -4.40 11.18
C ALA A 292 -17.26 -4.31 12.05
N LYS A 293 -16.70 -3.10 12.22
CA LYS A 293 -15.52 -2.88 13.07
C LYS A 293 -15.81 -2.99 14.56
N THR A 294 -17.07 -2.84 15.00
CA THR A 294 -17.44 -3.02 16.41
C THR A 294 -17.24 -4.47 16.86
N LYS A 295 -17.31 -5.44 15.93
CA LYS A 295 -17.29 -6.89 16.19
C LYS A 295 -18.35 -7.29 17.24
N SER A 296 -19.53 -6.69 17.15
CA SER A 296 -20.64 -6.90 18.11
C SER A 296 -20.32 -6.52 19.55
N ASN A 297 -19.32 -5.66 19.78
CA ASN A 297 -19.06 -5.10 21.09
C ASN A 297 -20.16 -4.08 21.42
N ARG A 298 -20.90 -4.34 22.51
CA ARG A 298 -22.07 -3.54 22.92
C ARG A 298 -21.76 -2.05 23.12
N GLN A 299 -20.67 -1.70 23.81
CA GLN A 299 -20.31 -0.29 24.07
C GLN A 299 -20.01 0.48 22.77
N LEU A 300 -19.29 -0.16 21.85
CA LEU A 300 -18.98 0.45 20.54
C LEU A 300 -20.21 0.57 19.65
N LEU A 301 -21.16 -0.37 19.75
CA LEU A 301 -22.45 -0.29 19.06
C LEU A 301 -23.32 0.84 19.63
N GLU A 302 -23.41 0.95 20.95
CA GLU A 302 -24.12 2.06 21.62
C GLU A 302 -23.52 3.42 21.24
N TYR A 303 -22.19 3.52 21.16
CA TYR A 303 -21.51 4.71 20.65
C TYR A 303 -21.82 4.99 19.17
N LEU A 304 -21.91 3.95 18.33
CA LEU A 304 -22.30 4.11 16.92
C LEU A 304 -23.75 4.59 16.78
N VAL A 305 -24.66 4.10 17.63
CA VAL A 305 -26.06 4.60 17.71
C VAL A 305 -26.08 6.08 18.10
N TYR A 306 -25.32 6.47 19.13
CA TYR A 306 -25.19 7.86 19.53
C TYR A 306 -24.69 8.76 18.38
N LEU A 307 -23.67 8.32 17.63
CA LEU A 307 -23.17 9.04 16.46
C LEU A 307 -24.24 9.18 15.36
N ALA A 308 -25.07 8.15 15.15
CA ALA A 308 -26.17 8.20 14.18
C ALA A 308 -27.27 9.17 14.62
N MET A 309 -27.59 9.21 15.92
CA MET A 309 -28.53 10.17 16.51
C MET A 309 -28.01 11.61 16.35
N GLU A 310 -26.74 11.89 16.70
CA GLU A 310 -26.13 13.21 16.52
C GLU A 310 -26.11 13.66 15.06
N ALA A 311 -25.94 12.70 14.13
CA ALA A 311 -25.93 12.98 12.70
C ALA A 311 -27.35 13.08 12.09
N GLY A 312 -28.41 12.80 12.85
CA GLY A 312 -29.80 12.88 12.40
C GLY A 312 -30.28 11.71 11.52
N TYR A 313 -29.62 10.55 11.57
CA TYR A 313 -30.00 9.35 10.81
C TYR A 313 -30.93 8.44 11.63
N SER A 314 -32.18 8.83 11.82
CA SER A 314 -33.15 8.08 12.63
C SER A 314 -33.37 6.65 12.12
N GLU A 315 -33.41 6.47 10.80
CA GLU A 315 -33.57 5.15 10.18
C GLU A 315 -32.41 4.20 10.50
N LYS A 316 -31.18 4.72 10.61
CA LYS A 316 -30.01 3.91 10.96
C LYS A 316 -29.96 3.65 12.47
N VAL A 317 -30.47 4.57 13.29
CA VAL A 317 -30.64 4.35 14.74
C VAL A 317 -31.59 3.20 14.99
N ASP A 318 -32.78 3.22 14.39
CA ASP A 318 -33.78 2.15 14.54
C ASP A 318 -33.22 0.80 14.07
N GLU A 319 -32.57 0.78 12.90
CA GLU A 319 -31.95 -0.43 12.35
C GLU A 319 -30.89 -1.04 13.29
N LEU A 320 -30.01 -0.21 13.87
CA LEU A 320 -28.97 -0.69 14.79
C LEU A 320 -29.57 -1.16 16.11
N CYS A 321 -30.57 -0.45 16.63
CA CYS A 321 -31.27 -0.82 17.86
C CYS A 321 -32.01 -2.15 17.71
N ASP A 322 -32.73 -2.34 16.61
CA ASP A 322 -33.48 -3.57 16.33
C ASP A 322 -32.53 -4.75 16.09
N ARG A 323 -31.52 -4.57 15.24
CA ARG A 323 -30.55 -5.63 14.87
C ARG A 323 -29.79 -6.19 16.07
N TYR A 324 -29.48 -5.34 17.04
CA TYR A 324 -28.68 -5.70 18.21
C TYR A 324 -29.46 -5.70 19.53
N SER A 325 -30.79 -5.53 19.48
CA SER A 325 -31.66 -5.45 20.66
C SER A 325 -31.18 -4.43 21.70
N LEU A 326 -30.78 -3.25 21.24
CA LEU A 326 -30.32 -2.15 22.10
C LEU A 326 -31.51 -1.35 22.62
N GLN A 327 -31.51 -1.02 23.91
CA GLN A 327 -32.57 -0.31 24.60
C GLN A 327 -32.02 0.96 25.27
N GLY A 328 -32.88 1.94 25.56
CA GLY A 328 -32.52 3.15 26.29
C GLY A 328 -32.26 4.40 25.42
N PHE A 329 -32.29 4.25 24.09
CA PHE A 329 -32.23 5.37 23.14
C PHE A 329 -33.64 5.94 22.93
N LEU A 330 -34.13 6.71 23.90
CA LEU A 330 -35.36 7.47 23.70
C LEU A 330 -35.05 8.63 22.75
N TYR A 331 -35.86 8.77 21.69
CA TYR A 331 -35.99 10.02 20.96
C TYR A 331 -36.46 11.06 21.97
N ALA A 332 -35.53 11.76 22.63
CA ALA A 332 -35.87 13.06 23.16
C ALA A 332 -36.37 13.83 21.94
N LYS A 333 -37.68 14.12 21.90
CA LYS A 333 -38.19 15.24 21.12
C LYS A 333 -37.48 16.46 21.67
N VAL A 334 -36.24 16.68 21.22
CA VAL A 334 -35.51 17.92 21.44
C VAL A 334 -36.42 18.97 20.80
N PRO A 335 -36.85 19.99 21.56
CA PRO A 335 -37.74 21.00 21.03
C PRO A 335 -37.18 21.53 19.71
N GLU A 336 -38.00 21.50 18.67
CA GLU A 336 -37.78 22.18 17.40
C GLU A 336 -37.69 23.70 17.69
N PRO A 337 -36.49 24.27 17.87
CA PRO A 337 -36.18 25.42 17.01
C PRO A 337 -34.70 25.63 16.65
N SER A 338 -33.77 24.72 16.98
CA SER A 338 -32.32 24.99 16.78
C SER A 338 -31.51 23.94 16.00
N LEU A 339 -32.11 22.82 15.61
CA LEU A 339 -31.52 21.93 14.59
C LEU A 339 -31.98 22.41 13.22
N LEU A 340 -31.10 23.10 12.48
CA LEU A 340 -31.19 23.16 11.02
C LEU A 340 -31.24 21.71 10.53
N HIS A 341 -32.45 21.17 10.39
CA HIS A 341 -32.68 19.78 10.04
C HIS A 341 -31.85 19.47 8.79
N SER A 342 -30.97 18.49 8.92
CA SER A 342 -30.32 17.82 7.81
C SER A 342 -31.39 17.06 7.01
N ARG A 343 -32.25 17.82 6.33
CA ARG A 343 -33.18 17.30 5.34
C ARG A 343 -32.34 16.74 4.20
N TYR A 344 -32.58 15.47 3.86
CA TYR A 344 -31.97 14.83 2.70
C TYR A 344 -32.95 14.85 1.53
N LEU A 345 -32.40 14.70 0.33
CA LEU A 345 -33.19 14.68 -0.90
C LEU A 345 -33.96 13.36 -0.98
N HIS A 346 -35.25 13.43 -1.31
CA HIS A 346 -36.09 12.27 -1.59
C HIS A 346 -36.46 12.18 -3.07
N LEU A 347 -36.83 10.97 -3.53
CA LEU A 347 -37.18 10.73 -4.94
C LEU A 347 -38.37 11.59 -5.41
N ASP A 348 -39.33 11.84 -4.52
CA ASP A 348 -40.52 12.66 -4.80
C ASP A 348 -40.15 14.10 -5.18
N GLU A 349 -39.03 14.63 -4.66
CA GLU A 349 -38.54 15.98 -4.99
C GLU A 349 -37.88 16.05 -6.38
N LEU A 350 -37.49 14.89 -6.93
CA LEU A 350 -36.93 14.75 -8.26
C LEU A 350 -37.99 14.39 -9.32
N VAL A 351 -39.27 14.32 -8.96
CA VAL A 351 -40.35 13.98 -9.91
C VAL A 351 -40.10 12.62 -10.61
N VAL A 352 -39.44 11.70 -9.92
CA VAL A 352 -39.23 10.33 -10.40
C VAL A 352 -40.57 9.59 -10.32
N GLU A 353 -41.10 9.19 -11.47
CA GLU A 353 -42.38 8.51 -11.61
C GLU A 353 -42.30 7.02 -11.20
N GLY A 354 -41.12 6.40 -11.26
CA GLY A 354 -40.94 5.02 -10.82
C GLY A 354 -39.51 4.52 -10.76
N VAL A 355 -39.28 3.59 -9.83
CA VAL A 355 -38.04 2.81 -9.70
C VAL A 355 -38.34 1.36 -10.07
N ILE A 356 -37.66 0.84 -11.08
CA ILE A 356 -37.86 -0.51 -11.61
C ILE A 356 -36.64 -1.36 -11.29
N TRP A 357 -36.85 -2.43 -10.53
CA TRP A 357 -35.88 -3.50 -10.34
C TRP A 357 -35.83 -4.39 -11.60
N VAL A 358 -34.63 -4.60 -12.13
CA VAL A 358 -34.41 -5.33 -13.38
C VAL A 358 -33.51 -6.52 -13.11
N ASP A 359 -34.13 -7.69 -13.03
CA ASP A 359 -33.44 -8.96 -12.75
C ASP A 359 -33.90 -10.12 -13.65
N GLU A 360 -34.71 -9.81 -14.67
CA GLU A 360 -35.20 -10.75 -15.66
C GLU A 360 -35.04 -10.21 -17.09
N VAL A 361 -34.92 -11.12 -18.07
CA VAL A 361 -34.68 -10.78 -19.48
C VAL A 361 -35.74 -9.83 -20.07
N ASN A 362 -37.01 -10.00 -19.70
CA ASN A 362 -38.10 -9.17 -20.21
C ASN A 362 -38.07 -7.76 -19.62
N ALA A 363 -37.73 -7.64 -18.33
CA ALA A 363 -37.54 -6.34 -17.68
C ALA A 363 -36.33 -5.62 -18.29
N LEU A 364 -35.24 -6.35 -18.52
CA LEU A 364 -34.02 -5.80 -19.14
C LEU A 364 -34.31 -5.26 -20.54
N ARG A 365 -34.99 -6.02 -21.40
CA ARG A 365 -35.37 -5.54 -22.74
C ARG A 365 -36.25 -4.29 -22.70
N LYS A 366 -37.23 -4.23 -21.79
CA LYS A 366 -38.09 -3.05 -21.61
C LYS A 366 -37.28 -1.83 -21.15
N ALA A 367 -36.37 -2.03 -20.19
CA ALA A 367 -35.46 -0.98 -19.74
C ALA A 367 -34.59 -0.47 -20.89
N THR A 368 -33.98 -1.38 -21.68
CA THR A 368 -33.17 -1.02 -22.85
C THR A 368 -33.96 -0.19 -23.86
N CYS A 369 -35.17 -0.62 -24.26
CA CYS A 369 -36.00 0.13 -25.21
C CYS A 369 -36.32 1.54 -24.70
N HIS A 370 -36.66 1.69 -23.41
CA HIS A 370 -36.92 3.01 -22.84
C HIS A 370 -35.67 3.90 -22.83
N LEU A 371 -34.52 3.34 -22.44
CA LEU A 371 -33.26 4.08 -22.34
C LEU A 371 -32.70 4.48 -23.71
N GLU A 372 -32.94 3.70 -24.76
CA GLU A 372 -32.55 4.04 -26.14
C GLU A 372 -33.28 5.29 -26.68
N GLU A 373 -34.47 5.59 -26.18
CA GLU A 373 -35.23 6.79 -26.54
C GLU A 373 -34.79 8.04 -25.74
N CYS A 374 -34.05 7.84 -24.66
CA CYS A 374 -33.57 8.91 -23.79
C CYS A 374 -32.37 9.66 -24.42
N LYS A 375 -32.34 10.98 -24.28
CA LYS A 375 -31.19 11.79 -24.74
C LYS A 375 -30.08 11.90 -23.70
N VAL A 376 -30.45 11.80 -22.43
CA VAL A 376 -29.57 11.95 -21.27
C VAL A 376 -29.96 10.91 -20.23
N VAL A 377 -28.97 10.23 -19.66
CA VAL A 377 -29.18 9.27 -18.56
C VAL A 377 -28.13 9.48 -17.48
N GLY A 378 -28.51 9.29 -16.22
CA GLY A 378 -27.60 9.23 -15.07
C GLY A 378 -27.18 7.80 -14.78
N LEU A 379 -25.91 7.59 -14.45
CA LEU A 379 -25.32 6.29 -14.15
C LEU A 379 -24.63 6.31 -12.79
N ASP A 380 -24.83 5.23 -12.04
CA ASP A 380 -24.06 4.91 -10.85
C ASP A 380 -23.90 3.39 -10.69
N CYS A 381 -23.07 2.94 -9.76
CA CYS A 381 -22.84 1.53 -9.47
C CYS A 381 -22.60 1.30 -7.98
N GLU A 382 -23.06 0.16 -7.47
CA GLU A 382 -22.89 -0.20 -6.06
C GLU A 382 -22.39 -1.63 -5.87
N TRP A 383 -21.55 -1.83 -4.85
CA TRP A 383 -20.96 -3.12 -4.50
C TRP A 383 -20.67 -3.26 -3.01
N LYS A 384 -20.67 -4.50 -2.55
CA LYS A 384 -20.33 -4.81 -1.15
C LYS A 384 -18.91 -4.33 -0.80
N PRO A 385 -18.71 -3.63 0.32
CA PRO A 385 -17.37 -3.21 0.74
C PRO A 385 -16.46 -4.39 1.09
N ASN A 386 -15.16 -4.19 0.87
CA ASN A 386 -14.13 -5.08 1.38
C ASN A 386 -13.77 -4.73 2.83
N TYR A 387 -14.18 -5.58 3.76
CA TYR A 387 -13.86 -5.42 5.19
C TYR A 387 -12.47 -5.96 5.55
N VAL A 388 -11.88 -6.80 4.69
CA VAL A 388 -10.57 -7.43 4.91
C VAL A 388 -9.51 -6.74 4.05
N LYS A 389 -8.46 -6.22 4.70
CA LYS A 389 -7.37 -5.56 3.97
C LYS A 389 -6.62 -6.58 3.10
N GLY A 390 -6.53 -6.30 1.80
CA GLY A 390 -5.82 -7.15 0.83
C GLY A 390 -6.67 -8.24 0.19
N SER A 391 -7.98 -8.31 0.48
CA SER A 391 -8.89 -9.15 -0.29
C SER A 391 -9.06 -8.61 -1.72
N LYS A 392 -9.44 -9.50 -2.65
CA LYS A 392 -9.82 -9.10 -4.00
C LYS A 392 -11.03 -8.13 -3.94
N PRO A 393 -11.13 -7.14 -4.84
CA PRO A 393 -12.33 -6.31 -4.99
C PRO A 393 -13.59 -7.19 -5.13
N ASN A 394 -14.67 -6.85 -4.42
CA ASN A 394 -15.96 -7.49 -4.67
C ASN A 394 -16.52 -7.03 -6.02
N LYS A 395 -17.33 -7.89 -6.64
CA LYS A 395 -17.96 -7.57 -7.92
C LYS A 395 -18.99 -6.45 -7.79
N VAL A 396 -19.19 -5.68 -8.87
CA VAL A 396 -20.31 -4.72 -8.94
C VAL A 396 -21.62 -5.47 -8.79
N SER A 397 -22.41 -5.13 -7.78
CA SER A 397 -23.63 -5.88 -7.44
C SER A 397 -24.85 -5.37 -8.20
N ILE A 398 -24.95 -4.06 -8.37
CA ILE A 398 -26.03 -3.41 -9.12
C ILE A 398 -25.49 -2.23 -9.94
N MET A 399 -26.21 -1.90 -11.02
CA MET A 399 -25.99 -0.69 -11.81
C MET A 399 -27.30 0.08 -11.92
N GLN A 400 -27.25 1.38 -11.65
CA GLN A 400 -28.41 2.26 -11.71
C GLN A 400 -28.35 3.09 -12.98
N ILE A 401 -29.47 3.17 -13.69
CA ILE A 401 -29.62 3.99 -14.90
C ILE A 401 -30.90 4.81 -14.77
N ALA A 402 -30.75 6.13 -14.65
CA ALA A 402 -31.85 7.06 -14.49
C ALA A 402 -32.10 7.85 -15.77
N SER A 403 -33.36 7.89 -16.23
CA SER A 403 -33.85 8.91 -17.15
C SER A 403 -34.33 10.15 -16.37
N ASP A 404 -35.07 11.04 -17.03
CA ASP A 404 -35.70 12.19 -16.38
C ASP A 404 -36.87 11.80 -15.46
N LYS A 405 -37.48 10.63 -15.69
CA LYS A 405 -38.70 10.18 -15.00
C LYS A 405 -38.58 8.80 -14.36
N MET A 406 -37.72 7.93 -14.88
CA MET A 406 -37.65 6.54 -14.47
C MET A 406 -36.24 6.17 -14.04
N VAL A 407 -36.12 5.32 -13.02
CA VAL A 407 -34.83 4.72 -12.64
C VAL A 407 -34.89 3.21 -12.75
N PHE A 408 -33.93 2.64 -13.46
CA PHE A 408 -33.75 1.20 -13.60
C PHE A 408 -32.57 0.76 -12.74
N ILE A 409 -32.79 -0.21 -11.86
CA ILE A 409 -31.74 -0.80 -11.04
C ILE A 409 -31.53 -2.23 -11.53
N LEU A 410 -30.41 -2.45 -12.21
CA LEU A 410 -30.05 -3.73 -12.81
C LEU A 410 -29.34 -4.61 -11.78
N ASP A 411 -29.88 -5.80 -11.53
CA ASP A 411 -29.21 -6.84 -10.74
C ASP A 411 -28.13 -7.50 -11.58
N LEU A 412 -26.92 -6.91 -11.59
CA LEU A 412 -25.83 -7.41 -12.43
C LEU A 412 -25.40 -8.83 -12.05
N ILE A 413 -25.53 -9.22 -10.78
CA ILE A 413 -25.19 -10.57 -10.33
C ILE A 413 -26.09 -11.58 -11.02
N LYS A 414 -27.41 -11.42 -10.87
CA LYS A 414 -28.39 -12.35 -11.44
C LYS A 414 -28.42 -12.28 -12.97
N LEU A 415 -28.39 -11.09 -13.57
CA LEU A 415 -28.45 -10.94 -15.03
C LEU A 415 -27.22 -11.51 -15.73
N TYR A 416 -26.03 -11.40 -15.13
CA TYR A 416 -24.82 -12.01 -15.67
C TYR A 416 -24.86 -13.54 -15.58
N GLU A 417 -25.41 -14.09 -14.50
CA GLU A 417 -25.58 -15.55 -14.36
C GLU A 417 -26.64 -16.12 -15.31
N ASP A 418 -27.78 -15.43 -15.44
CA ASP A 418 -28.93 -15.94 -16.17
C ASP A 418 -28.88 -15.66 -17.68
N VAL A 419 -28.46 -14.44 -18.08
CA VAL A 419 -28.58 -13.93 -19.46
C VAL A 419 -27.40 -13.03 -19.89
N PRO A 420 -26.15 -13.50 -19.82
CA PRO A 420 -24.95 -12.67 -20.06
C PRO A 420 -24.94 -12.03 -21.44
N ASP A 421 -25.30 -12.76 -22.50
CA ASP A 421 -25.30 -12.22 -23.88
C ASP A 421 -26.34 -11.08 -24.06
N VAL A 422 -27.50 -11.21 -23.41
CA VAL A 422 -28.56 -10.19 -23.50
C VAL A 422 -28.21 -8.97 -22.66
N LEU A 423 -27.55 -9.18 -21.52
CA LEU A 423 -26.98 -8.12 -20.70
C LEU A 423 -25.93 -7.33 -21.48
N ASP A 424 -24.99 -8.03 -22.12
CA ASP A 424 -23.92 -7.42 -22.91
C ASP A 424 -24.45 -6.58 -24.07
N ASP A 425 -25.39 -7.14 -24.85
CA ASP A 425 -26.03 -6.43 -25.95
C ASP A 425 -26.81 -5.19 -25.46
N SER A 426 -27.56 -5.33 -24.36
CA SER A 426 -28.35 -4.24 -23.79
C SER A 426 -27.46 -3.08 -23.31
N LEU A 427 -26.42 -3.37 -22.54
CA LEU A 427 -25.51 -2.35 -22.03
C LEU A 427 -24.62 -1.78 -23.14
N THR A 428 -24.25 -2.56 -24.16
CA THR A 428 -23.58 -2.05 -25.37
C THR A 428 -24.42 -0.98 -26.05
N ARG A 429 -25.72 -1.26 -26.27
CA ARG A 429 -26.65 -0.30 -26.91
C ARG A 429 -26.80 0.99 -26.12
N ILE A 430 -26.65 0.96 -24.80
CA ILE A 430 -26.74 2.16 -23.95
C ILE A 430 -25.39 2.89 -23.85
N LEU A 431 -24.35 2.20 -23.38
CA LEU A 431 -23.04 2.77 -23.05
C LEU A 431 -22.28 3.24 -24.29
N GLN A 432 -22.41 2.53 -25.41
CA GLN A 432 -21.69 2.86 -26.65
C GLN A 432 -22.50 3.73 -27.60
N SER A 433 -23.76 4.04 -27.29
CA SER A 433 -24.59 4.90 -28.14
C SER A 433 -24.08 6.34 -28.19
N PRO A 434 -23.83 6.90 -29.40
CA PRO A 434 -23.52 8.32 -29.59
C PRO A 434 -24.78 9.20 -29.60
N ARG A 435 -25.94 8.68 -29.22
CA ARG A 435 -27.19 9.45 -29.12
C ARG A 435 -27.58 9.75 -27.67
N ILE A 436 -27.01 8.99 -26.73
CA ILE A 436 -27.33 9.07 -25.30
C ILE A 436 -26.12 9.70 -24.60
N LEU A 437 -26.33 10.85 -23.96
CA LEU A 437 -25.36 11.43 -23.05
C LEU A 437 -25.44 10.71 -21.70
N LYS A 438 -24.35 10.06 -21.29
CA LYS A 438 -24.24 9.40 -19.99
C LYS A 438 -23.66 10.38 -18.99
N LEU A 439 -24.33 10.58 -17.87
CA LEU A 439 -23.87 11.39 -16.75
C LEU A 439 -23.39 10.43 -15.66
N GLY A 440 -22.22 10.70 -15.10
CA GLY A 440 -21.70 9.95 -13.97
C GLY A 440 -20.93 10.86 -13.02
N TYR A 441 -20.59 10.38 -11.82
CA TYR A 441 -19.73 11.11 -10.88
C TYR A 441 -18.50 10.27 -10.55
N ASN A 442 -17.34 10.61 -11.13
CA ASN A 442 -16.14 9.77 -11.08
C ASN A 442 -16.35 8.36 -11.69
N PHE A 443 -17.26 8.25 -12.67
CA PHE A 443 -17.77 6.99 -13.21
C PHE A 443 -16.73 6.17 -13.99
N GLN A 444 -15.61 6.79 -14.39
CA GLN A 444 -14.47 6.04 -14.94
C GLN A 444 -13.90 5.02 -13.94
N CYS A 445 -14.00 5.29 -12.64
CA CYS A 445 -13.63 4.31 -11.63
C CYS A 445 -14.58 3.12 -11.63
N ASP A 446 -15.88 3.37 -11.79
CA ASP A 446 -16.92 2.35 -11.81
C ASP A 446 -16.82 1.49 -13.06
N MET A 447 -16.56 2.08 -14.23
CA MET A 447 -16.29 1.33 -15.47
C MET A 447 -15.12 0.35 -15.33
N ARG A 448 -14.03 0.76 -14.67
CA ARG A 448 -12.92 -0.17 -14.39
C ARG A 448 -13.33 -1.30 -13.46
N GLN A 449 -14.17 -1.00 -12.46
CA GLN A 449 -14.67 -2.02 -11.53
C GLN A 449 -15.65 -2.97 -12.22
N LEU A 450 -16.51 -2.48 -13.12
CA LEU A 450 -17.42 -3.28 -13.96
C LEU A 450 -16.63 -4.23 -14.87
N ALA A 451 -15.67 -3.72 -15.63
CA ALA A 451 -14.83 -4.52 -16.52
C ALA A 451 -14.05 -5.61 -15.76
N HIS A 452 -13.58 -5.33 -14.54
CA HIS A 452 -12.93 -6.34 -13.70
C HIS A 452 -13.91 -7.35 -13.08
N SER A 453 -15.16 -6.93 -12.81
CA SER A 453 -16.17 -7.79 -12.19
C SER A 453 -16.72 -8.83 -13.18
N TYR A 454 -16.78 -8.44 -14.45
CA TYR A 454 -17.41 -9.17 -15.54
C TYR A 454 -16.50 -9.16 -16.78
N GLU A 455 -15.32 -9.77 -16.66
CA GLU A 455 -14.27 -9.75 -17.70
C GLU A 455 -14.70 -10.36 -19.05
N GLU A 456 -15.80 -11.11 -19.07
CA GLU A 456 -16.40 -11.71 -20.27
C GLU A 456 -17.37 -10.78 -21.00
N LEU A 457 -17.80 -9.66 -20.39
CA LEU A 457 -18.74 -8.71 -20.99
C LEU A 457 -17.98 -7.56 -21.68
N GLU A 458 -18.10 -7.48 -23.01
CA GLU A 458 -17.43 -6.48 -23.83
C GLU A 458 -18.04 -5.08 -23.70
N CYS A 459 -19.30 -4.98 -23.25
CA CYS A 459 -20.01 -3.72 -23.06
C CYS A 459 -19.29 -2.76 -22.09
N PHE A 460 -18.47 -3.28 -21.17
CA PHE A 460 -17.73 -2.48 -20.20
C PHE A 460 -16.35 -2.00 -20.67
N ASN A 461 -15.89 -2.47 -21.82
CA ASN A 461 -14.59 -2.07 -22.37
C ASN A 461 -14.64 -0.77 -23.16
N HIS A 462 -15.84 -0.32 -23.58
CA HIS A 462 -16.01 0.85 -24.44
C HIS A 462 -17.23 1.67 -24.02
N TYR A 463 -17.11 2.99 -24.09
CA TYR A 463 -18.22 3.91 -23.89
C TYR A 463 -18.05 5.15 -24.76
N GLN A 464 -19.17 5.79 -25.12
CA GLN A 464 -19.19 7.05 -25.85
C GLN A 464 -20.00 8.08 -25.09
N MET A 465 -19.77 9.38 -25.29
CA MET A 465 -20.62 10.44 -24.69
C MET A 465 -20.78 10.33 -23.17
N LEU A 466 -19.70 10.08 -22.43
CA LEU A 466 -19.71 10.14 -20.97
C LEU A 466 -19.32 11.55 -20.52
N LEU A 467 -20.19 12.21 -19.75
CA LEU A 467 -19.90 13.45 -19.05
C LEU A 467 -19.75 13.14 -17.56
N ASP A 468 -18.51 13.21 -17.09
CA ASP A 468 -18.22 13.11 -15.67
C ASP A 468 -18.51 14.44 -14.97
N ILE A 469 -19.58 14.48 -14.20
CA ILE A 469 -20.06 15.66 -13.48
C ILE A 469 -18.98 16.19 -12.51
N GLN A 470 -18.14 15.32 -11.95
CA GLN A 470 -17.04 15.77 -11.08
C GLN A 470 -16.06 16.70 -11.82
N ASN A 471 -15.77 16.40 -13.08
CA ASN A 471 -14.83 17.18 -13.90
C ASN A 471 -15.42 18.53 -14.32
N VAL A 472 -16.76 18.63 -14.43
CA VAL A 472 -17.46 19.88 -14.76
C VAL A 472 -17.34 20.90 -13.62
N PHE A 473 -17.54 20.46 -12.37
CA PHE A 473 -17.55 21.37 -11.22
C PHE A 473 -16.19 21.56 -10.56
N LYS A 474 -15.22 20.67 -10.83
CA LYS A 474 -13.91 20.64 -10.18
C LYS A 474 -13.99 20.73 -8.66
N GLU A 475 -15.11 20.30 -8.07
CA GLU A 475 -15.40 20.45 -6.64
C GLU A 475 -14.70 19.31 -5.88
N PRO A 476 -13.65 19.59 -5.09
CA PRO A 476 -12.88 18.54 -4.45
C PRO A 476 -13.52 18.07 -3.13
N ARG A 477 -14.55 18.76 -2.61
CA ARG A 477 -15.06 18.53 -1.25
C ARG A 477 -16.54 18.10 -1.26
N GLY A 478 -16.85 17.03 -0.53
CA GLY A 478 -18.23 16.60 -0.22
C GLY A 478 -18.82 15.50 -1.10
N GLY A 479 -18.22 15.20 -2.26
CA GLY A 479 -18.72 14.20 -3.22
C GLY A 479 -20.02 14.62 -3.90
N LEU A 480 -20.73 13.66 -4.50
CA LEU A 480 -22.01 13.91 -5.18
C LEU A 480 -23.05 14.58 -4.25
N SER A 481 -23.18 14.11 -3.01
CA SER A 481 -24.04 14.73 -1.99
C SER A 481 -23.69 16.20 -1.70
N GLY A 482 -22.40 16.55 -1.64
CA GLY A 482 -21.96 17.93 -1.47
C GLY A 482 -22.29 18.80 -2.67
N LEU A 483 -22.14 18.24 -3.88
CA LEU A 483 -22.51 18.91 -5.11
C LEU A 483 -24.02 19.11 -5.23
N ALA A 484 -24.83 18.10 -4.89
CA ALA A 484 -26.27 18.19 -4.82
C ALA A 484 -26.70 19.29 -3.85
N LYS A 485 -26.08 19.37 -2.65
CA LYS A 485 -26.36 20.45 -1.70
C LYS A 485 -26.04 21.83 -2.27
N LYS A 486 -24.95 21.95 -3.03
CA LYS A 486 -24.53 23.22 -3.65
C LYS A 486 -25.48 23.68 -4.76
N ILE A 487 -25.98 22.75 -5.57
CA ILE A 487 -26.76 23.06 -6.79
C ILE A 487 -28.27 23.03 -6.52
N LEU A 488 -28.74 22.02 -5.77
CA LEU A 488 -30.16 21.77 -5.48
C LEU A 488 -30.56 22.24 -4.07
N GLY A 489 -29.62 22.74 -3.27
CA GLY A 489 -29.86 23.21 -1.89
C GLY A 489 -29.92 22.10 -0.84
N VAL A 490 -30.02 20.84 -1.25
CA VAL A 490 -30.17 19.66 -0.38
C VAL A 490 -29.18 18.56 -0.76
N GLY A 491 -28.61 17.90 0.25
CA GLY A 491 -27.65 16.80 0.06
C GLY A 491 -28.31 15.42 0.04
N LEU A 492 -27.54 14.42 -0.39
CA LEU A 492 -27.97 13.01 -0.39
C LEU A 492 -27.66 12.34 0.94
N ASN A 493 -28.55 11.45 1.39
CA ASN A 493 -28.33 10.59 2.55
C ASN A 493 -27.19 9.60 2.25
N LYS A 494 -26.20 9.49 3.13
CA LYS A 494 -25.01 8.65 2.91
C LYS A 494 -25.07 7.30 3.63
N THR A 495 -26.17 6.94 4.28
CA THR A 495 -26.23 5.76 5.15
C THR A 495 -26.02 4.44 4.43
N ARG A 496 -26.27 4.37 3.12
CA ARG A 496 -26.18 3.12 2.32
C ARG A 496 -24.96 3.01 1.41
N ARG A 497 -24.10 4.02 1.35
CA ARG A 497 -22.90 4.06 0.49
C ARG A 497 -22.00 2.82 0.61
N ASN A 498 -21.99 2.17 1.77
CA ASN A 498 -21.19 0.99 2.02
C ASN A 498 -22.04 -0.17 2.54
N SER A 499 -23.31 -0.25 2.12
CA SER A 499 -24.19 -1.34 2.49
C SER A 499 -23.73 -2.68 1.87
N ASN A 500 -24.30 -3.78 2.37
CA ASN A 500 -24.17 -5.08 1.69
C ASN A 500 -25.06 -5.10 0.43
N TRP A 501 -24.54 -4.65 -0.70
CA TRP A 501 -25.25 -4.59 -1.98
C TRP A 501 -25.45 -5.95 -2.68
N GLU A 502 -24.87 -7.02 -2.15
CA GLU A 502 -25.15 -8.41 -2.55
C GLU A 502 -26.42 -8.97 -1.88
N GLN A 503 -26.97 -8.29 -0.87
CA GLN A 503 -28.17 -8.74 -0.19
C GLN A 503 -29.36 -8.83 -1.16
N ARG A 504 -30.15 -9.91 -1.08
CA ARG A 504 -31.41 -10.06 -1.81
C ARG A 504 -32.52 -10.53 -0.86
N PRO A 505 -33.72 -9.90 -0.88
CA PRO A 505 -34.03 -8.65 -1.58
C PRO A 505 -33.26 -7.46 -0.97
N LEU A 506 -33.05 -6.41 -1.78
CA LEU A 506 -32.58 -5.12 -1.26
C LEU A 506 -33.66 -4.47 -0.39
N THR A 507 -33.24 -3.76 0.64
CA THR A 507 -34.16 -3.00 1.50
C THR A 507 -34.72 -1.77 0.77
N PRO A 508 -35.90 -1.24 1.19
CA PRO A 508 -36.45 0.00 0.61
C PRO A 508 -35.46 1.17 0.64
N ASN A 509 -34.73 1.35 1.75
CA ASN A 509 -33.72 2.40 1.88
C ASN A 509 -32.54 2.22 0.92
N GLN A 510 -32.16 0.97 0.59
CA GLN A 510 -31.13 0.72 -0.41
C GLN A 510 -31.62 1.05 -1.82
N LEU A 511 -32.87 0.70 -2.15
CA LEU A 511 -33.48 1.02 -3.44
C LEU A 511 -33.61 2.53 -3.64
N GLU A 512 -34.09 3.26 -2.63
CA GLU A 512 -34.20 4.72 -2.67
C GLU A 512 -32.83 5.39 -2.83
N TYR A 513 -31.85 4.98 -2.01
CA TYR A 513 -30.47 5.49 -2.12
C TYR A 513 -29.89 5.26 -3.52
N ALA A 514 -29.97 4.02 -4.02
CA ALA A 514 -29.45 3.65 -5.33
C ALA A 514 -30.11 4.48 -6.44
N ALA A 515 -31.43 4.65 -6.37
CA ALA A 515 -32.16 5.42 -7.36
C ALA A 515 -31.77 6.91 -7.35
N LEU A 516 -31.61 7.50 -6.16
CA LEU A 516 -31.23 8.89 -5.99
C LEU A 516 -29.84 9.20 -6.56
N ASP A 517 -28.84 8.35 -6.35
CA ASP A 517 -27.46 8.58 -6.79
C ASP A 517 -27.36 8.67 -8.33
N ALA A 518 -28.20 7.93 -9.08
CA ALA A 518 -28.30 8.09 -10.53
C ALA A 518 -29.21 9.25 -10.95
N ALA A 519 -30.39 9.41 -10.34
CA ALA A 519 -31.37 10.43 -10.74
C ALA A 519 -30.84 11.86 -10.53
N VAL A 520 -30.18 12.11 -9.39
CA VAL A 520 -29.67 13.44 -9.04
C VAL A 520 -28.71 14.01 -10.09
N LEU A 521 -27.99 13.15 -10.83
CA LEU A 521 -27.09 13.56 -11.91
C LEU A 521 -27.85 14.24 -13.05
N VAL A 522 -29.01 13.70 -13.42
CA VAL A 522 -29.89 14.25 -14.47
C VAL A 522 -30.41 15.62 -14.05
N HIS A 523 -30.82 15.78 -12.80
CA HIS A 523 -31.31 17.05 -12.26
C HIS A 523 -30.21 18.11 -12.12
N ILE A 524 -29.02 17.73 -11.65
CA ILE A 524 -27.85 18.61 -11.61
C ILE A 524 -27.55 19.10 -13.03
N PHE A 525 -27.50 18.21 -14.01
CA PHE A 525 -27.24 18.59 -15.40
C PHE A 525 -28.33 19.49 -15.98
N GLY A 526 -29.60 19.21 -15.70
CA GLY A 526 -30.74 20.04 -16.10
C GLY A 526 -30.63 21.47 -15.56
N HIS A 527 -30.31 21.62 -14.27
CA HIS A 527 -30.11 22.92 -13.64
C HIS A 527 -28.97 23.70 -14.30
N VAL A 528 -27.86 23.04 -14.60
CA VAL A 528 -26.67 23.65 -15.20
C VAL A 528 -26.92 24.11 -16.62
N ARG A 529 -27.64 23.30 -17.41
CA ARG A 529 -28.04 23.67 -18.77
C ARG A 529 -29.00 24.87 -18.77
N GLY A 530 -29.92 24.93 -17.80
CA GLY A 530 -30.86 26.05 -17.64
C GLY A 530 -30.16 27.39 -17.37
N HIS A 531 -29.10 27.39 -16.56
CA HIS A 531 -28.32 28.59 -16.23
C HIS A 531 -27.23 28.94 -17.26
N SER A 532 -27.02 28.09 -18.27
CA SER A 532 -26.04 28.33 -19.35
C SER A 532 -26.59 29.22 -20.48
N GLN A 533 -27.87 29.62 -20.43
CA GLN A 533 -28.43 30.64 -21.33
C GLN A 533 -28.39 32.00 -20.61
N PRO A 534 -27.74 33.04 -21.17
CA PRO A 534 -27.56 34.29 -20.45
C PRO A 534 -28.87 35.07 -20.42
N ALA A 535 -29.45 35.24 -19.24
CA ALA A 535 -30.23 36.41 -18.88
C ALA A 535 -29.39 37.20 -17.87
N ASP A 536 -28.79 38.29 -18.37
CA ASP A 536 -28.09 39.35 -17.66
C ASP A 536 -26.83 39.01 -16.81
N GLY A 537 -25.70 39.57 -17.25
CA GLY A 537 -24.59 40.08 -16.43
C GLY A 537 -23.88 39.15 -15.42
N GLU A 538 -22.62 38.82 -15.72
CA GLU A 538 -21.57 38.35 -14.77
C GLU A 538 -21.50 36.86 -14.38
N GLY A 539 -22.04 35.93 -15.18
CA GLY A 539 -21.79 34.49 -15.02
C GLY A 539 -20.76 33.93 -16.01
N HIS A 540 -19.60 33.44 -15.53
CA HIS A 540 -18.72 32.59 -16.36
C HIS A 540 -19.47 31.32 -16.78
N GLY A 541 -19.89 31.23 -18.05
CA GLY A 541 -20.63 30.07 -18.55
C GLY A 541 -19.86 28.75 -18.37
N ILE A 542 -20.48 27.76 -17.74
CA ILE A 542 -19.88 26.44 -17.52
C ILE A 542 -19.77 25.69 -18.86
N GLN A 543 -18.55 25.54 -19.38
CA GLN A 543 -18.28 24.89 -20.66
C GLN A 543 -18.25 23.35 -20.54
N TRP A 544 -19.39 22.73 -20.24
CA TRP A 544 -19.49 21.28 -19.99
C TRP A 544 -19.21 20.39 -21.22
N LYS A 545 -19.41 20.89 -22.45
CA LYS A 545 -19.21 20.11 -23.68
C LYS A 545 -17.77 19.61 -23.87
N SER A 546 -16.78 20.33 -23.35
CA SER A 546 -15.36 19.92 -23.43
C SER A 546 -14.99 18.81 -22.45
N CYS A 547 -15.87 18.52 -21.48
CA CYS A 547 -15.68 17.45 -20.50
C CYS A 547 -16.30 16.11 -20.95
N ILE A 548 -16.92 16.05 -22.13
CA ILE A 548 -17.46 14.82 -22.68
C ILE A 548 -16.31 13.97 -23.21
N VAL A 549 -16.24 12.73 -22.73
CA VAL A 549 -15.22 11.74 -23.11
C VAL A 549 -15.88 10.57 -23.83
N SER A 550 -15.19 10.06 -24.84
CA SER A 550 -15.47 8.76 -25.46
C SER A 550 -14.17 7.96 -25.44
N ASP A 551 -14.23 6.68 -25.06
CA ASP A 551 -13.05 5.83 -25.11
C ASP A 551 -12.94 5.23 -26.53
N MET A 552 -12.04 5.80 -27.32
CA MET A 552 -11.62 5.28 -28.62
C MET A 552 -10.13 4.97 -28.52
N ASN A 553 -9.80 3.77 -28.04
CA ASN A 553 -8.50 3.10 -28.16
C ASN A 553 -7.27 4.01 -28.30
N ASN A 554 -6.79 4.57 -27.19
CA ASN A 554 -5.42 5.10 -27.11
C ASN A 554 -4.42 3.99 -26.78
N ILE A 555 -4.30 3.01 -27.68
CA ILE A 555 -3.11 2.18 -27.81
C ILE A 555 -2.33 2.67 -29.03
N LYS A 556 -1.61 3.79 -28.87
CA LYS A 556 -0.43 4.11 -29.68
C LYS A 556 0.74 4.50 -28.78
N LYS A 557 1.81 3.73 -28.90
CA LYS A 557 3.19 4.08 -28.51
C LYS A 557 3.53 5.52 -28.90
N SER A 558 4.39 6.16 -28.10
CA SER A 558 4.97 7.53 -28.21
C SER A 558 4.25 8.54 -27.28
N LYS A 559 4.85 9.06 -26.21
CA LYS A 559 6.15 9.75 -26.17
C LYS A 559 7.00 9.36 -24.97
N LYS A 560 8.08 8.62 -25.26
CA LYS A 560 9.36 8.75 -24.55
C LYS A 560 10.31 9.38 -25.56
N GLY A 561 10.69 10.63 -25.36
CA GLY A 561 11.66 11.32 -26.22
C GLY A 561 11.42 12.82 -26.33
N SER A 562 12.50 13.57 -26.11
CA SER A 562 12.75 15.00 -26.34
C SER A 562 12.02 16.05 -25.49
N ARG A 563 12.65 16.37 -24.34
CA ARG A 563 12.97 17.77 -23.98
C ARG A 563 14.20 17.78 -23.08
N LYS A 564 15.37 17.80 -23.72
CA LYS A 564 16.64 18.27 -23.16
C LYS A 564 17.27 19.15 -24.25
N GLU A 565 17.77 20.31 -23.80
CA GLU A 565 18.48 21.37 -24.53
C GLU A 565 17.59 22.17 -25.51
N SER A 566 17.58 23.50 -25.53
CA SER A 566 18.66 24.45 -25.27
C SER A 566 18.13 25.82 -24.80
N SER A 567 18.76 26.40 -23.78
CA SER A 567 18.70 27.84 -23.50
C SER A 567 20.00 28.26 -22.80
N GLU A 568 21.11 28.24 -23.55
CA GLU A 568 22.37 28.88 -23.15
C GLU A 568 22.99 29.58 -24.37
N ALA A 569 22.99 30.92 -24.29
CA ALA A 569 23.74 31.91 -25.07
C ALA A 569 23.06 33.26 -24.72
N GLN A 570 23.68 34.33 -24.22
CA GLN A 570 25.06 34.78 -24.14
C GLN A 570 25.07 35.95 -23.14
N ILE A 571 26.03 36.00 -22.20
CA ILE A 571 26.66 37.26 -21.75
C ILE A 571 28.12 36.97 -21.38
N LYS A 572 29.04 37.25 -22.33
CA LYS A 572 30.31 38.00 -22.20
C LYS A 572 31.12 37.84 -20.89
N GLU A 573 32.40 37.49 -20.99
CA GLU A 573 33.54 38.44 -20.92
C GLU A 573 34.93 37.76 -21.05
N HIS A 574 35.75 38.36 -21.92
CA HIS A 574 37.21 38.58 -21.86
C HIS A 574 38.23 37.42 -21.69
N LEU A 575 38.90 37.11 -22.82
CA LEU A 575 40.36 36.81 -22.94
C LEU A 575 41.22 38.00 -22.42
N PRO A 576 42.58 37.94 -22.29
CA PRO A 576 43.58 36.97 -22.82
C PRO A 576 44.60 36.53 -21.72
N ILE A 577 45.64 35.69 -21.87
CA ILE A 577 46.54 35.21 -22.94
C ILE A 577 46.83 33.72 -22.65
#